data_AF-A0A836PZG2-F1
#
_entry.id   AF-A0A836PZG2-F1
#
_cell.length_a   1.000
_cell.length_b   1.000
_cell.length_c   1.000
_cell.angle_alpha   90.00
_cell.angle_beta   90.00
_cell.angle_gamma   90.00
#
_symmetry.space_group_name_H-M   'P 1'
#
loop_
_entity.id
_entity.type
_entity.pdbx_description
1 polymer ?
#
loop_
_entity_poly.entity_id
_entity_poly.type
_entity_poly.pdbx_seq_one_letter_code
_entity_poly.pdbx_strand_id
1 'polypeptide(L)'
;MTEATDNEQKVLRLGELLTQVGIVQPHELNEAIQTSSETGLPIGRVLIMSGYLTDQELQAAVQAQSLVKDRVIELDLALKALQAVSQEGLTLEQALRSMGWVNKRAATTAKLGEFLIEAELCTQDQLDEAVRTSQETGLPLGRILVLTQTVSDELLTAALTAQVLVRDNKITKEEAIQGLASARRRRVSIEVSLSDHGFYKAPIRQSIKLGELLVLAGLLNESDLMTALELGLAREMPVGQVLVQTGQMTRAGLDAALKIQDMVGNGTLHALQAAEALRQIVLKNISIAQAVAELGLLKSEPSETIRLGEILQAAGVVSDTDIQKAIELSTKNSALVGKMLLVSGMIDEVMLHSALRCQFLLREGFLKMEQAVVALNHCQKHRVSFDEALTQLGWTLRTRSK
;
A
#
# COMPACT_ATOMS: atom_id res chain seq x y z
N MET A 1 -11.17 -49.32 -23.65
CA MET A 1 -11.25 -48.24 -24.68
C MET A 1 -12.06 -47.12 -24.07
N THR A 2 -11.38 -46.26 -23.33
CA THR A 2 -11.94 -45.08 -22.66
C THR A 2 -11.51 -43.89 -23.48
N GLU A 3 -12.45 -43.32 -24.24
CA GLU A 3 -12.27 -42.05 -24.93
C GLU A 3 -12.10 -40.95 -23.88
N ALA A 4 -10.86 -40.45 -23.78
CA ALA A 4 -10.53 -39.29 -23.00
C ALA A 4 -11.22 -38.08 -23.65
N THR A 5 -12.11 -37.45 -22.89
CA THR A 5 -12.65 -36.13 -23.19
C THR A 5 -11.54 -35.09 -23.03
N ASP A 6 -10.82 -34.82 -24.12
CA ASP A 6 -9.98 -33.63 -24.27
C ASP A 6 -10.90 -32.40 -24.39
N ASN A 7 -11.32 -31.87 -23.25
CA ASN A 7 -11.93 -30.54 -23.20
C ASN A 7 -10.79 -29.52 -22.95
N GLU A 8 -9.89 -29.41 -23.93
CA GLU A 8 -8.89 -28.37 -23.96
C GLU A 8 -9.60 -27.00 -23.91
N GLN A 9 -9.31 -26.23 -22.87
CA GLN A 9 -9.72 -24.83 -22.76
C GLN A 9 -9.20 -24.08 -23.99
N LYS A 10 -10.05 -23.87 -24.99
CA LYS A 10 -9.71 -23.10 -26.19
C LYS A 10 -9.46 -21.66 -25.77
N VAL A 11 -8.20 -21.33 -25.49
CA VAL A 11 -7.76 -19.98 -25.15
C VAL A 11 -8.10 -19.10 -26.35
N LEU A 12 -9.11 -18.24 -26.21
CA LEU A 12 -9.53 -17.32 -27.25
C LEU A 12 -8.34 -16.42 -27.61
N ARG A 13 -7.80 -16.57 -28.82
CA ARG A 13 -6.65 -15.79 -29.29
C ARG A 13 -7.12 -14.45 -29.83
N LEU A 14 -6.38 -13.38 -29.55
CA LEU A 14 -6.74 -12.03 -29.99
C LEU A 14 -6.90 -11.94 -31.52
N GLY A 15 -6.01 -12.62 -32.26
CA GLY A 15 -6.09 -12.69 -33.72
C GLY A 15 -7.38 -13.37 -34.23
N GLU A 16 -7.80 -14.46 -33.57
CA GLU A 16 -9.05 -15.14 -33.93
C GLU A 16 -10.26 -14.23 -33.70
N LEU A 17 -10.29 -13.51 -32.57
CA LEU A 17 -11.35 -12.55 -32.25
C LEU A 17 -11.43 -11.44 -33.30
N LEU A 18 -10.29 -10.86 -33.71
CA LEU A 18 -10.24 -9.81 -34.72
C LEU A 18 -10.69 -10.30 -36.10
N THR A 19 -10.33 -11.53 -36.48
CA THR A 19 -10.79 -12.13 -37.74
C THR A 19 -12.27 -12.48 -37.74
N GLN A 20 -12.83 -12.90 -36.60
CA GLN A 20 -14.25 -13.24 -36.49
C GLN A 20 -15.14 -12.00 -36.57
N VAL A 21 -14.70 -10.86 -36.06
CA VAL A 21 -15.42 -9.57 -36.20
C VAL A 21 -15.27 -8.99 -37.61
N GLY A 22 -14.24 -9.41 -38.36
CA GLY A 22 -13.95 -8.91 -39.70
C GLY A 22 -13.17 -7.59 -39.71
N ILE A 23 -12.58 -7.19 -38.58
CA ILE A 23 -11.70 -6.01 -38.48
C ILE A 23 -10.38 -6.27 -39.22
N VAL A 24 -9.85 -7.49 -39.12
CA VAL A 24 -8.61 -7.92 -39.75
C VAL A 24 -8.89 -9.16 -40.60
N GLN A 25 -8.39 -9.19 -41.83
CA GLN A 25 -8.49 -10.35 -42.69
C GLN A 25 -7.48 -11.44 -42.31
N PRO A 26 -7.77 -12.73 -42.56
CA PRO A 26 -6.85 -13.82 -42.20
C PRO A 26 -5.44 -13.69 -42.82
N HIS A 27 -5.34 -13.08 -44.01
CA HIS A 27 -4.04 -12.85 -44.67
C HIS A 27 -3.26 -11.72 -43.99
N GLU A 28 -3.91 -10.61 -43.63
CA GLU A 28 -3.31 -9.49 -42.89
C GLU A 28 -2.81 -9.92 -41.51
N LEU A 29 -3.56 -10.81 -40.84
CA LEU A 29 -3.14 -11.39 -39.56
C LEU A 29 -1.88 -12.26 -39.72
N ASN A 30 -1.80 -13.07 -40.78
CA ASN A 30 -0.64 -13.92 -41.05
C ASN A 30 0.61 -13.10 -41.37
N GLU A 31 0.46 -12.04 -42.17
CA GLU A 31 1.55 -11.09 -42.43
C GLU A 31 2.04 -10.42 -41.13
N ALA A 32 1.11 -9.97 -40.29
CA ALA A 32 1.47 -9.38 -39.00
C ALA A 32 2.15 -10.36 -38.04
N ILE A 33 1.77 -11.66 -38.05
CA ILE A 33 2.44 -12.71 -37.28
C ILE A 33 3.88 -12.90 -37.78
N GLN A 34 4.08 -12.94 -39.11
CA GLN A 34 5.40 -13.11 -39.69
C GLN A 34 6.32 -11.92 -39.35
N THR A 35 5.84 -10.69 -39.56
CA THR A 35 6.59 -9.47 -39.20
C THR A 35 6.83 -9.39 -37.69
N SER A 36 5.88 -9.80 -36.85
CA SER A 36 6.05 -9.90 -35.39
C SER A 36 7.16 -10.89 -35.01
N SER A 37 7.25 -12.04 -35.70
CA SER A 37 8.29 -13.04 -35.46
C SER A 37 9.70 -12.57 -35.89
N GLU A 38 9.78 -11.78 -36.95
CA GLU A 38 11.04 -11.25 -37.49
C GLU A 38 11.54 -10.04 -36.69
N THR A 39 10.64 -9.20 -36.19
CA THR A 39 10.98 -7.94 -35.50
C THR A 39 10.93 -8.04 -33.97
N GLY A 40 10.29 -9.07 -33.42
CA GLY A 40 10.06 -9.23 -31.97
C GLY A 40 9.01 -8.28 -31.38
N LEU A 41 8.34 -7.47 -32.20
CA LEU A 41 7.28 -6.55 -31.77
C LEU A 41 5.96 -7.31 -31.53
N PRO A 42 5.11 -6.89 -30.57
CA PRO A 42 3.80 -7.52 -30.34
C PRO A 42 2.90 -7.43 -31.58
N ILE A 43 2.19 -8.51 -31.91
CA ILE A 43 1.30 -8.62 -33.10
C ILE A 43 0.32 -7.44 -33.19
N GLY A 44 -0.30 -7.05 -32.07
CA GLY A 44 -1.23 -5.91 -32.05
C GLY A 44 -0.58 -4.59 -32.47
N ARG A 45 0.71 -4.38 -32.13
CA ARG A 45 1.46 -3.18 -32.54
C ARG A 45 1.80 -3.22 -34.03
N VAL A 46 2.13 -4.40 -34.55
CA VAL A 46 2.39 -4.61 -35.97
C VAL A 46 1.12 -4.32 -36.79
N LEU A 47 -0.04 -4.81 -36.34
CA LEU A 47 -1.34 -4.54 -37.00
C LEU A 47 -1.67 -3.04 -37.08
N ILE A 48 -1.33 -2.27 -36.04
CA ILE A 48 -1.48 -0.81 -36.05
C ILE A 48 -0.50 -0.16 -37.03
N MET A 49 0.78 -0.56 -36.99
CA MET A 49 1.82 0.00 -37.85
C MET A 49 1.56 -0.27 -39.34
N SER A 50 0.98 -1.43 -39.65
CA SER A 50 0.57 -1.79 -41.01
C SER A 50 -0.76 -1.14 -41.44
N GLY A 51 -1.42 -0.40 -40.55
CA GLY A 51 -2.65 0.34 -40.86
C GLY A 51 -3.93 -0.50 -40.93
N TYR A 52 -3.87 -1.78 -40.54
CA TYR A 52 -5.04 -2.67 -40.55
C TYR A 52 -5.96 -2.47 -39.34
N LEU A 53 -5.49 -1.75 -38.32
CA LEU A 53 -6.19 -1.66 -37.05
C LEU A 53 -5.85 -0.36 -36.34
N THR A 54 -6.84 0.28 -35.71
CA THR A 54 -6.62 1.51 -34.93
C THR A 54 -6.28 1.22 -33.47
N ASP A 55 -5.60 2.13 -32.77
CA ASP A 55 -5.34 1.97 -31.33
C ASP A 55 -6.65 1.76 -30.53
N GLN A 56 -7.75 2.39 -30.95
CA GLN A 56 -9.07 2.23 -30.32
C GLN A 56 -9.64 0.82 -30.53
N GLU A 57 -9.57 0.28 -31.74
CA GLU A 57 -10.01 -1.09 -32.04
C GLU A 57 -9.15 -2.13 -31.31
N LEU A 58 -7.83 -1.89 -31.17
CA LEU A 58 -6.95 -2.81 -30.45
C LEU A 58 -7.32 -2.85 -28.97
N GLN A 59 -7.50 -1.68 -28.38
CA GLN A 59 -7.85 -1.55 -26.98
C GLN A 59 -9.21 -2.20 -26.69
N ALA A 60 -10.20 -1.96 -27.56
CA ALA A 60 -11.50 -2.62 -27.47
C ALA A 60 -11.40 -4.14 -27.61
N ALA A 61 -10.62 -4.65 -28.57
CA ALA A 61 -10.45 -6.09 -28.78
C ALA A 61 -9.78 -6.78 -27.58
N VAL A 62 -8.76 -6.16 -26.98
CA VAL A 62 -8.09 -6.67 -25.78
C VAL A 62 -9.03 -6.67 -24.57
N GLN A 63 -9.80 -5.59 -24.38
CA GLN A 63 -10.79 -5.51 -23.30
C GLN A 63 -11.87 -6.57 -23.46
N ALA A 64 -12.44 -6.72 -24.66
CA ALA A 64 -13.44 -7.73 -24.97
C ALA A 64 -12.89 -9.15 -24.75
N GLN A 65 -11.66 -9.43 -25.18
CA GLN A 65 -11.00 -10.71 -24.95
C GLN A 65 -10.88 -11.02 -23.45
N SER A 66 -10.51 -10.04 -22.62
CA SER A 66 -10.44 -10.21 -21.17
C SER A 66 -11.81 -10.49 -20.57
N LEU A 67 -12.84 -9.74 -20.97
CA LEU A 67 -14.21 -9.92 -20.47
C LEU A 67 -14.78 -11.30 -20.83
N VAL A 68 -14.48 -11.82 -22.02
CA VAL A 68 -14.87 -13.18 -22.43
C VAL A 68 -14.07 -14.24 -21.65
N LYS A 69 -12.76 -14.04 -21.50
CA LYS A 69 -11.89 -14.95 -20.74
C LYS A 69 -12.33 -15.08 -19.28
N ASP A 70 -12.74 -13.96 -18.68
CA ASP A 70 -13.25 -13.88 -17.32
C ASP A 70 -14.73 -14.28 -17.19
N ARG A 71 -15.37 -14.70 -18.30
CA ARG A 71 -16.79 -15.10 -18.41
C ARG A 71 -17.78 -14.02 -17.94
N VAL A 72 -17.40 -12.75 -18.11
CA VAL A 72 -18.24 -11.59 -17.78
C VAL A 72 -19.24 -11.31 -18.90
N ILE A 73 -18.85 -11.58 -20.14
CA ILE A 73 -19.70 -11.51 -21.34
C ILE A 73 -19.57 -12.78 -22.16
N GLU A 74 -20.65 -13.16 -22.83
CA GLU A 74 -20.65 -14.23 -23.83
C GLU A 74 -19.90 -13.80 -25.11
N LEU A 75 -19.28 -14.76 -25.81
CA LEU A 75 -18.51 -14.49 -27.02
C LEU A 75 -19.34 -13.77 -28.09
N ASP A 76 -20.60 -14.17 -28.28
CA ASP A 76 -21.49 -13.57 -29.28
C ASP A 76 -21.78 -12.09 -29.00
N LEU A 77 -21.84 -11.71 -27.72
CA LEU A 77 -22.05 -10.32 -27.31
C LEU A 77 -20.79 -9.50 -27.53
N ALA A 78 -19.61 -10.08 -27.22
CA ALA A 78 -18.32 -9.45 -27.48
C ALA A 78 -18.10 -9.17 -28.97
N LEU A 79 -18.44 -10.12 -29.85
CA LEU A 79 -18.32 -9.98 -31.30
C LEU A 79 -19.18 -8.83 -31.83
N LYS A 80 -20.45 -8.76 -31.41
CA LYS A 80 -21.36 -7.67 -31.81
C LYS A 80 -20.86 -6.32 -31.32
N ALA A 81 -20.42 -6.24 -30.06
CA ALA A 81 -19.90 -5.00 -29.50
C ALA A 81 -18.66 -4.49 -30.24
N LEU A 82 -17.73 -5.38 -30.59
CA LEU A 82 -16.55 -5.03 -31.39
C LEU A 82 -16.91 -4.59 -32.81
N GLN A 83 -17.94 -5.19 -33.42
CA GLN A 83 -18.42 -4.77 -34.72
C GLN A 83 -18.98 -3.33 -34.68
N ALA A 84 -19.73 -2.99 -33.62
CA ALA A 84 -20.23 -1.63 -33.41
C ALA A 84 -19.09 -0.62 -33.14
N VAL A 85 -18.03 -1.02 -32.43
CA VAL A 85 -16.83 -0.18 -32.25
C VAL A 85 -16.20 0.18 -33.60
N SER A 86 -16.06 -0.80 -34.50
CA SER A 86 -15.42 -0.58 -35.81
C SER A 86 -16.33 0.20 -36.78
N GLN A 87 -17.64 -0.05 -36.79
CA GLN A 87 -18.56 0.61 -37.73
C GLN A 87 -19.04 1.99 -37.29
N GLU A 88 -19.24 2.19 -35.99
CA GLU A 88 -19.83 3.42 -35.44
C GLU A 88 -18.81 4.30 -34.71
N GLY A 89 -17.56 3.83 -34.55
CA GLY A 89 -16.51 4.55 -33.83
C GLY A 89 -16.75 4.68 -32.32
N LEU A 90 -17.70 3.92 -31.78
CA LEU A 90 -18.05 3.93 -30.37
C LEU A 90 -16.95 3.30 -29.51
N THR A 91 -16.96 3.60 -28.22
CA THR A 91 -16.16 2.83 -27.25
C THR A 91 -16.81 1.48 -26.96
N LEU A 92 -16.02 0.48 -26.57
CA LEU A 92 -16.53 -0.87 -26.24
C LEU A 92 -17.64 -0.80 -25.18
N GLU A 93 -17.51 0.07 -24.18
CA GLU A 93 -18.50 0.24 -23.12
C GLU A 93 -19.83 0.79 -23.66
N GLN A 94 -19.79 1.76 -24.56
CA GLN A 94 -21.00 2.32 -25.19
C GLN A 94 -21.70 1.26 -26.06
N ALA A 95 -20.92 0.50 -26.84
CA ALA A 95 -21.42 -0.59 -27.67
C ALA A 95 -22.06 -1.71 -26.83
N LEU A 96 -21.45 -2.07 -25.70
CA LEU A 96 -22.03 -3.08 -24.80
C LEU A 96 -23.32 -2.56 -24.14
N ARG A 97 -23.36 -1.28 -23.72
CA ARG A 97 -24.55 -0.67 -23.13
C ARG A 97 -25.73 -0.60 -24.09
N SER A 98 -25.49 -0.24 -25.36
CA SER A 98 -26.56 -0.21 -26.38
C SER A 98 -27.17 -1.59 -26.61
N MET A 99 -26.40 -2.66 -26.37
CA MET A 99 -26.83 -4.05 -26.45
C MET A 99 -27.44 -4.58 -25.14
N GLY A 100 -27.78 -3.70 -24.20
CA GLY A 100 -28.41 -4.06 -22.94
C GLY A 100 -27.47 -4.70 -21.93
N TRP A 101 -26.16 -4.73 -22.19
CA TRP A 101 -25.19 -5.15 -21.21
C TRP A 101 -24.92 -4.01 -20.23
N VAL A 102 -25.43 -4.19 -19.02
CA VAL A 102 -25.07 -3.35 -17.88
C VAL A 102 -23.94 -4.06 -17.17
N ASN A 103 -22.74 -3.49 -17.25
CA ASN A 103 -21.61 -3.98 -16.47
C ASN A 103 -21.99 -3.95 -14.98
N LYS A 104 -22.27 -5.10 -14.38
CA LYS A 104 -22.52 -5.18 -12.93
C LYS A 104 -21.30 -4.69 -12.13
N ARG A 105 -20.10 -4.66 -12.71
CA ARG A 105 -18.88 -4.12 -12.09
C ARG A 105 -18.71 -2.60 -12.27
N ALA A 106 -19.12 -2.01 -13.39
CA ALA A 106 -19.14 -0.54 -13.55
C ALA A 106 -20.39 0.10 -12.90
N ALA A 107 -21.44 -0.68 -12.62
CA ALA A 107 -22.56 -0.25 -11.79
C ALA A 107 -22.18 -0.15 -10.30
N THR A 108 -21.10 -0.84 -9.87
CA THR A 108 -20.65 -0.83 -8.47
C THR A 108 -19.65 0.27 -8.12
N THR A 109 -19.00 0.92 -9.09
CA THR A 109 -18.26 2.15 -8.81
C THR A 109 -19.22 3.33 -8.89
N ALA A 110 -19.97 3.57 -7.81
CA ALA A 110 -20.75 4.80 -7.71
C ALA A 110 -19.83 5.99 -7.99
N LYS A 111 -20.23 6.82 -8.96
CA LYS A 111 -19.41 7.93 -9.46
C LYS A 111 -19.07 8.85 -8.31
N LEU A 112 -17.85 9.41 -8.32
CA LEU A 112 -17.37 10.25 -7.21
C LEU A 112 -18.36 11.37 -6.90
N GLY A 113 -18.94 11.98 -7.94
CA GLY A 113 -19.97 13.00 -7.79
C GLY A 113 -21.24 12.55 -7.07
N GLU A 114 -21.71 11.32 -7.30
CA GLU A 114 -22.90 10.79 -6.60
C GLU A 114 -22.63 10.62 -5.11
N PHE A 115 -21.47 10.07 -4.74
CA PHE A 115 -21.08 9.95 -3.33
C PHE A 115 -21.00 11.30 -2.63
N LEU A 116 -20.43 12.29 -3.30
CA LEU A 116 -20.26 13.61 -2.71
C LEU A 116 -21.61 14.34 -2.56
N ILE A 117 -22.53 14.20 -3.51
CA ILE A 117 -23.88 14.79 -3.39
C ILE A 117 -24.69 14.08 -2.31
N GLU A 118 -24.75 12.74 -2.36
CA GLU A 118 -25.60 11.94 -1.45
C GLU A 118 -25.08 11.99 0.00
N ALA A 119 -23.78 12.19 0.21
CA ALA A 119 -23.19 12.45 1.53
C ALA A 119 -23.25 13.93 1.97
N GLU A 120 -23.95 14.78 1.20
CA GLU A 120 -24.09 16.23 1.43
C GLU A 120 -22.74 16.97 1.50
N LEU A 121 -21.73 16.51 0.77
CA LEU A 121 -20.38 17.09 0.71
C LEU A 121 -20.26 18.18 -0.37
N CYS A 122 -21.04 18.11 -1.44
CA CYS A 122 -21.14 19.15 -2.45
C CYS A 122 -22.58 19.29 -2.97
N THR A 123 -22.89 20.44 -3.59
CA THR A 123 -24.15 20.63 -4.32
C THR A 123 -24.02 20.20 -5.78
N GLN A 124 -25.18 19.98 -6.44
CA GLN A 124 -25.20 19.68 -7.88
C GLN A 124 -24.53 20.78 -8.70
N ASP A 125 -24.78 22.06 -8.39
CA ASP A 125 -24.20 23.19 -9.12
C ASP A 125 -22.67 23.23 -8.99
N GLN A 126 -22.14 23.00 -7.79
CA GLN A 126 -20.70 22.94 -7.54
C GLN A 126 -20.05 21.77 -8.26
N LEU A 127 -20.72 20.61 -8.31
CA LEU A 127 -20.24 19.45 -9.04
C LEU A 127 -20.22 19.73 -10.55
N ASP A 128 -21.29 20.30 -11.10
CA ASP A 128 -21.38 20.60 -12.53
C ASP A 128 -20.31 21.61 -12.98
N GLU A 129 -20.02 22.61 -12.14
CA GLU A 129 -18.91 23.54 -12.36
C GLU A 129 -17.56 22.81 -12.35
N ALA A 130 -17.30 21.99 -11.34
CA ALA A 130 -16.06 21.22 -11.26
C ALA A 130 -15.88 20.24 -12.44
N VAL A 131 -16.96 19.64 -12.93
CA VAL A 131 -16.95 18.77 -14.13
C VAL A 131 -16.62 19.56 -15.38
N ARG A 132 -17.20 20.76 -15.58
CA ARG A 132 -16.84 21.64 -16.71
C ARG A 132 -15.37 22.00 -16.68
N THR A 133 -14.87 22.45 -15.53
CA THR A 133 -13.45 22.78 -15.35
C THR A 133 -12.55 21.55 -15.56
N SER A 134 -13.00 20.35 -15.19
CA SER A 134 -12.27 19.10 -15.42
C SER A 134 -12.12 18.79 -16.90
N GLN A 135 -13.19 18.97 -17.67
CA GLN A 135 -13.17 18.78 -19.12
C GLN A 135 -12.29 19.81 -19.83
N GLU A 136 -12.28 21.06 -19.36
CA GLU A 136 -11.47 22.14 -19.95
C GLU A 136 -9.98 22.01 -19.63
N THR A 137 -9.64 21.63 -18.40
CA THR A 137 -8.24 21.58 -17.91
C THR A 137 -7.59 20.21 -18.08
N GLY A 138 -8.39 19.16 -18.25
CA GLY A 138 -7.92 17.77 -18.27
C GLY A 138 -7.48 17.24 -16.90
N LEU A 139 -7.67 18.01 -15.82
CA LEU A 139 -7.36 17.57 -14.46
C LEU A 139 -8.46 16.66 -13.90
N PRO A 140 -8.12 15.73 -12.99
CA PRO A 140 -9.10 14.88 -12.32
C PRO A 140 -10.15 15.68 -11.53
N LEU A 141 -11.37 15.15 -11.47
CA LEU A 141 -12.50 15.84 -10.85
C LEU A 141 -12.29 16.10 -9.36
N GLY A 142 -11.79 15.12 -8.60
CA GLY A 142 -11.53 15.29 -7.17
C GLY A 142 -10.45 16.34 -6.92
N ARG A 143 -9.40 16.37 -7.75
CA ARG A 143 -8.38 17.43 -7.70
C ARG A 143 -8.98 18.82 -7.86
N ILE A 144 -9.92 18.99 -8.78
CA ILE A 144 -10.60 20.28 -8.97
C ILE A 144 -11.47 20.62 -7.77
N LEU A 145 -12.23 19.66 -7.24
CA LEU A 145 -13.08 19.87 -6.07
C LEU A 145 -12.29 20.31 -4.82
N VAL A 146 -11.03 19.89 -4.70
CA VAL A 146 -10.11 20.38 -3.66
C VAL A 146 -9.61 21.79 -3.99
N LEU A 147 -9.21 22.04 -5.24
CA LEU A 147 -8.72 23.36 -5.67
C LEU A 147 -9.80 24.46 -5.56
N THR A 148 -11.05 24.13 -5.84
CA THR A 148 -12.21 25.01 -5.67
C THR A 148 -12.69 25.10 -4.21
N GLN A 149 -11.99 24.43 -3.29
CA GLN A 149 -12.32 24.35 -1.86
C GLN A 149 -13.75 23.82 -1.58
N THR A 150 -14.32 23.08 -2.53
CA THR A 150 -15.64 22.45 -2.36
C THR A 150 -15.55 21.29 -1.39
N VAL A 151 -14.45 20.53 -1.44
CA VAL A 151 -14.16 19.39 -0.57
C VAL A 151 -12.73 19.50 -0.06
N SER A 152 -12.46 19.12 1.20
CA SER A 152 -11.10 19.10 1.75
C SER A 152 -10.34 17.83 1.32
N ASP A 153 -9.00 17.88 1.34
CA ASP A 153 -8.14 16.71 1.03
C ASP A 153 -8.50 15.47 1.88
N GLU A 154 -8.79 15.66 3.16
CA GLU A 154 -9.23 14.59 4.07
C GLU A 154 -10.53 13.93 3.61
N LEU A 155 -11.50 14.72 3.15
CA LEU A 155 -12.81 14.23 2.72
C LEU A 155 -12.74 13.59 1.33
N LEU A 156 -11.90 14.13 0.44
CA LEU A 156 -11.64 13.49 -0.85
C LEU A 156 -10.96 12.13 -0.64
N THR A 157 -9.96 12.05 0.24
CA THR A 157 -9.29 10.80 0.60
C THR A 157 -10.28 9.78 1.15
N ALA A 158 -11.18 10.21 2.04
CA ALA A 158 -12.27 9.39 2.55
C ALA A 158 -13.21 8.90 1.44
N ALA A 159 -13.61 9.78 0.52
CA ALA A 159 -14.51 9.46 -0.59
C ALA A 159 -13.88 8.46 -1.57
N LEU A 160 -12.62 8.66 -1.96
CA LEU A 160 -11.89 7.73 -2.82
C LEU A 160 -11.70 6.37 -2.14
N THR A 161 -11.39 6.36 -0.85
CA THR A 161 -11.28 5.11 -0.08
C THR A 161 -12.61 4.37 -0.02
N ALA A 162 -13.72 5.08 0.21
CA ALA A 162 -15.06 4.50 0.16
C ALA A 162 -15.36 3.88 -1.21
N GLN A 163 -15.05 4.58 -2.30
CA GLN A 163 -15.21 4.05 -3.66
C GLN A 163 -14.39 2.79 -3.91
N VAL A 164 -13.15 2.73 -3.42
CA VAL A 164 -12.33 1.51 -3.50
C VAL A 164 -12.97 0.36 -2.72
N LEU A 165 -13.50 0.61 -1.53
CA LEU A 165 -14.17 -0.42 -0.72
C LEU A 165 -15.46 -0.94 -1.38
N VAL A 166 -16.23 -0.06 -2.01
CA VAL A 166 -17.45 -0.46 -2.76
C VAL A 166 -17.07 -1.23 -4.02
N ARG A 167 -16.05 -0.78 -4.76
CA ARG A 167 -15.50 -1.50 -5.92
C ARG A 167 -15.06 -2.92 -5.56
N ASP A 168 -14.39 -3.06 -4.43
CA ASP A 168 -13.92 -4.35 -3.92
C ASP A 168 -15.04 -5.18 -3.25
N ASN A 169 -16.31 -4.74 -3.33
CA ASN A 169 -17.50 -5.35 -2.71
C ASN A 169 -17.38 -5.58 -1.19
N LYS A 170 -16.63 -4.73 -0.49
CA LYS A 170 -16.46 -4.84 0.98
C LYS A 170 -17.57 -4.12 1.76
N ILE A 171 -18.17 -3.10 1.16
CA ILE A 171 -19.29 -2.30 1.71
C ILE A 171 -20.26 -1.94 0.58
N THR A 172 -21.51 -1.62 0.92
CA THR A 172 -22.49 -1.12 -0.05
C THR A 172 -22.39 0.40 -0.28
N LYS A 173 -23.06 0.91 -1.31
CA LYS A 173 -23.12 2.35 -1.60
C LYS A 173 -23.73 3.12 -0.42
N GLU A 174 -24.81 2.60 0.16
CA GLU A 174 -25.52 3.22 1.28
C GLU A 174 -24.64 3.27 2.54
N GLU A 175 -23.91 2.20 2.82
CA GLU A 175 -22.97 2.12 3.95
C GLU A 175 -21.82 3.12 3.78
N ALA A 176 -21.29 3.26 2.56
CA ALA A 176 -20.27 4.25 2.22
C ALA A 176 -20.76 5.69 2.45
N ILE A 177 -21.99 6.02 2.05
CA ILE A 177 -22.59 7.36 2.25
C ILE A 177 -22.75 7.67 3.74
N GLN A 178 -23.28 6.72 4.52
CA GLN A 178 -23.42 6.87 5.98
C GLN A 178 -22.05 7.02 6.65
N GLY A 179 -21.07 6.23 6.21
CA GLY A 179 -19.70 6.30 6.66
C GLY A 179 -19.09 7.68 6.40
N LEU A 180 -19.28 8.23 5.20
CA LEU A 180 -18.75 9.55 4.79
C LEU A 180 -19.39 10.70 5.56
N ALA A 181 -20.72 10.69 5.70
CA ALA A 181 -21.44 11.70 6.48
C ALA A 181 -20.96 11.71 7.95
N SER A 182 -20.72 10.53 8.52
CA SER A 182 -20.19 10.36 9.87
C SER A 182 -18.72 10.77 9.99
N ALA A 183 -17.89 10.42 9.00
CA ALA A 183 -16.48 10.80 8.93
C ALA A 183 -16.34 12.33 8.90
N ARG A 184 -17.18 13.03 8.12
CA ARG A 184 -17.25 14.50 8.12
C ARG A 184 -17.58 15.07 9.50
N ARG A 185 -18.66 14.60 10.13
CA ARG A 185 -19.11 15.13 11.43
C ARG A 185 -18.09 14.94 12.53
N ARG A 186 -17.38 13.80 12.52
CA ARG A 186 -16.43 13.41 13.56
C ARG A 186 -14.97 13.74 13.25
N ARG A 187 -14.65 14.16 12.01
CA ARG A 187 -13.28 14.38 11.51
C ARG A 187 -12.37 13.17 11.76
N VAL A 188 -12.86 11.99 11.44
CA VAL A 188 -12.12 10.72 11.53
C VAL A 188 -12.04 10.07 10.16
N SER A 189 -11.12 9.12 9.99
CA SER A 189 -11.02 8.38 8.73
C SER A 189 -12.29 7.56 8.44
N ILE A 190 -12.54 7.29 7.16
CA ILE A 190 -13.73 6.53 6.74
C ILE A 190 -13.72 5.11 7.29
N GLU A 191 -12.55 4.48 7.43
CA GLU A 191 -12.43 3.13 7.97
C GLU A 191 -12.84 3.05 9.42
N VAL A 192 -12.46 4.04 10.24
CA VAL A 192 -12.88 4.14 11.65
C VAL A 192 -14.40 4.34 11.72
N SER A 193 -14.90 5.27 10.90
CA SER A 193 -16.34 5.54 10.81
C SER A 193 -17.14 4.28 10.45
N LEU A 194 -16.70 3.53 9.44
CA LEU A 194 -17.36 2.29 8.99
C LEU A 194 -17.21 1.15 10.00
N SER A 195 -16.08 1.06 10.72
CA SER A 195 -15.89 0.05 11.75
C SER A 195 -16.78 0.27 12.97
N ASP A 196 -16.99 1.52 13.36
CA ASP A 196 -17.86 1.86 14.49
C ASP A 196 -19.32 1.48 14.23
N HIS A 197 -19.78 1.59 12.97
CA HIS A 197 -21.11 1.16 12.56
C HIS A 197 -21.21 -0.35 12.30
N GLY A 198 -20.09 -1.07 12.36
CA GLY A 198 -20.04 -2.51 12.10
C GLY A 198 -20.11 -2.91 10.61
N PHE A 199 -20.11 -1.94 9.69
CA PHE A 199 -20.14 -2.19 8.24
C PHE A 199 -18.81 -2.73 7.72
N TYR A 200 -17.70 -2.37 8.38
CA TYR A 200 -16.37 -2.76 7.94
C TYR A 200 -15.54 -3.35 9.08
N LYS A 201 -14.96 -4.53 8.86
CA LYS A 201 -13.95 -5.09 9.76
C LYS A 201 -12.58 -4.80 9.18
N ALA A 202 -11.86 -3.87 9.80
CA ALA A 202 -10.47 -3.63 9.46
C ALA A 202 -9.66 -4.94 9.63
N PRO A 203 -8.72 -5.24 8.73
CA PRO A 203 -7.85 -6.40 8.88
C PRO A 203 -7.12 -6.37 10.23
N ILE A 204 -7.03 -7.52 10.90
CA ILE A 204 -6.42 -7.68 12.23
C ILE A 204 -4.95 -7.18 12.24
N ARG A 205 -4.28 -7.24 11.09
CA ARG A 205 -2.97 -6.62 10.88
C ARG A 205 -3.14 -5.34 10.06
N GLN A 206 -2.90 -4.20 10.68
CA GLN A 206 -2.76 -2.92 9.98
C GLN A 206 -1.42 -2.92 9.21
N SER A 207 -1.44 -3.39 7.97
CA SER A 207 -0.35 -3.15 7.03
C SER A 207 -0.48 -1.72 6.49
N ILE A 208 0.62 -0.97 6.50
CA ILE A 208 0.68 0.34 5.84
C ILE A 208 0.23 0.22 4.38
N LYS A 209 -0.59 1.17 3.88
CA LYS A 209 -1.00 1.14 2.47
C LYS A 209 0.16 1.56 1.57
N LEU A 210 0.18 1.06 0.33
CA LEU A 210 1.25 1.36 -0.62
C LEU A 210 1.37 2.88 -0.87
N GLY A 211 0.25 3.56 -1.06
CA GLY A 211 0.22 5.01 -1.25
C GLY A 211 0.80 5.77 -0.04
N GLU A 212 0.39 5.41 1.17
CA GLU A 212 0.90 6.00 2.41
C GLU A 212 2.42 5.78 2.54
N LEU A 213 2.92 4.57 2.25
CA LEU A 213 4.34 4.27 2.27
C LEU A 213 5.13 5.13 1.27
N LEU A 214 4.60 5.32 0.06
CA LEU A 214 5.25 6.14 -0.97
C LEU A 214 5.28 7.63 -0.60
N VAL A 215 4.21 8.13 0.02
CA VAL A 215 4.15 9.50 0.56
C VAL A 215 5.13 9.67 1.72
N LEU A 216 5.16 8.73 2.67
CA LEU A 216 6.11 8.76 3.79
C LEU A 216 7.58 8.68 3.31
N ALA A 217 7.84 7.95 2.23
CA ALA A 217 9.16 7.87 1.62
C ALA A 217 9.56 9.16 0.86
N GLY A 218 8.63 10.11 0.69
CA GLY A 218 8.83 11.33 -0.09
C GLY A 218 8.99 11.07 -1.59
N LEU A 219 8.51 9.91 -2.08
CA LEU A 219 8.59 9.52 -3.49
C LEU A 219 7.35 9.97 -4.28
N LEU A 220 6.26 10.27 -3.58
CA LEU A 220 5.00 10.70 -4.15
C LEU A 220 4.36 11.75 -3.25
N ASN A 221 3.76 12.79 -3.83
CA ASN A 221 2.99 13.77 -3.06
C ASN A 221 1.53 13.30 -2.91
N GLU A 222 0.83 13.80 -1.88
CA GLU A 222 -0.58 13.46 -1.62
C GLU A 222 -1.49 13.82 -2.81
N SER A 223 -1.25 14.96 -3.47
CA SER A 223 -1.98 15.36 -4.68
C SER A 223 -1.87 14.37 -5.83
N ASP A 224 -0.67 13.83 -6.00
CA ASP A 224 -0.31 12.92 -7.08
C ASP A 224 -0.90 11.53 -6.79
N LEU A 225 -0.89 11.13 -5.52
CA LEU A 225 -1.56 9.92 -5.07
C LEU A 225 -3.08 9.98 -5.30
N MET A 226 -3.74 11.09 -4.96
CA MET A 226 -5.18 11.26 -5.20
C MET A 226 -5.51 11.19 -6.69
N THR A 227 -4.71 11.87 -7.52
CA THR A 227 -4.84 11.81 -8.98
C THR A 227 -4.70 10.38 -9.51
N ALA A 228 -3.70 9.63 -9.03
CA ALA A 228 -3.48 8.25 -9.41
C ALA A 228 -4.62 7.32 -8.95
N LEU A 229 -5.19 7.56 -7.78
CA LEU A 229 -6.35 6.82 -7.27
C LEU A 229 -7.61 7.08 -8.10
N GLU A 230 -7.90 8.34 -8.42
CA GLU A 230 -9.01 8.72 -9.30
C GLU A 230 -8.89 8.06 -10.68
N LEU A 231 -7.71 8.14 -11.29
CA LEU A 231 -7.45 7.52 -12.58
C LEU A 231 -7.53 5.99 -12.52
N GLY A 232 -7.07 5.39 -11.43
CA GLY A 232 -7.17 3.95 -11.17
C GLY A 232 -8.60 3.48 -10.98
N LEU A 233 -9.43 4.26 -10.30
CA LEU A 233 -10.87 4.00 -10.16
C LEU A 233 -11.58 4.12 -11.51
N ALA A 234 -11.29 5.17 -12.28
CA ALA A 234 -11.89 5.39 -13.60
C ALA A 234 -11.52 4.30 -14.62
N ARG A 235 -10.31 3.75 -14.53
CA ARG A 235 -9.80 2.73 -15.45
C ARG A 235 -9.83 1.30 -14.89
N GLU A 236 -10.39 1.12 -13.69
CA GLU A 236 -10.38 -0.17 -12.95
C GLU A 236 -8.97 -0.80 -12.78
N MET A 237 -7.94 0.05 -12.63
CA MET A 237 -6.55 -0.38 -12.48
C MET A 237 -6.05 -0.21 -11.03
N PRO A 238 -5.12 -1.07 -10.57
CA PRO A 238 -4.47 -0.88 -9.27
C PRO A 238 -3.57 0.36 -9.31
N VAL A 239 -3.57 1.12 -8.21
CA VAL A 239 -2.83 2.40 -8.11
C VAL A 239 -1.35 2.25 -8.46
N GLY A 240 -0.71 1.14 -8.09
CA GLY A 240 0.69 0.88 -8.44
C GLY A 240 0.94 0.84 -9.95
N GLN A 241 0.04 0.24 -10.73
CA GLN A 241 0.16 0.23 -12.20
C GLN A 241 -0.09 1.61 -12.80
N VAL A 242 -1.03 2.37 -12.23
CA VAL A 242 -1.29 3.75 -12.65
C VAL A 242 -0.04 4.60 -12.47
N LEU A 243 0.60 4.54 -11.29
CA LEU A 243 1.83 5.28 -10.99
C LEU A 243 2.97 4.94 -11.96
N VAL A 244 3.02 3.70 -12.44
CA VAL A 244 4.00 3.28 -13.46
C VAL A 244 3.64 3.83 -14.84
N GLN A 245 2.37 3.78 -15.24
CA GLN A 245 1.92 4.28 -16.53
C GLN A 245 2.02 5.80 -16.65
N THR A 246 1.79 6.53 -15.57
CA THR A 246 1.94 7.99 -15.52
C THR A 246 3.40 8.44 -15.41
N GLY A 247 4.34 7.51 -15.30
CA GLY A 247 5.78 7.81 -15.19
C GLY A 247 6.21 8.34 -13.82
N GLN A 248 5.32 8.34 -12.82
CA GLN A 248 5.62 8.78 -11.46
C GLN A 248 6.47 7.77 -10.68
N MET A 249 6.47 6.49 -11.12
CA MET A 249 7.28 5.44 -10.51
C MET A 249 7.76 4.44 -11.57
N THR A 250 8.92 3.83 -11.37
CA THR A 250 9.42 2.76 -12.24
C THR A 250 8.85 1.40 -11.82
N ARG A 251 8.81 0.42 -12.74
CA ARG A 251 8.41 -0.97 -12.39
C ARG A 251 9.29 -1.54 -11.26
N ALA A 252 10.59 -1.30 -11.34
CA ALA A 252 11.54 -1.73 -10.30
C ALA A 252 11.25 -1.05 -8.95
N GLY A 253 10.92 0.24 -8.95
CA GLY A 253 10.53 0.98 -7.75
C GLY A 253 9.22 0.44 -7.13
N LEU A 254 8.22 0.12 -7.96
CA LEU A 254 6.97 -0.50 -7.50
C LEU A 254 7.21 -1.87 -6.86
N ASP A 255 8.01 -2.73 -7.51
CA ASP A 255 8.34 -4.05 -6.98
C ASP A 255 9.09 -3.97 -5.65
N ALA A 256 9.98 -2.98 -5.50
CA ALA A 256 10.66 -2.71 -4.24
C ALA A 256 9.68 -2.21 -3.17
N ALA A 257 8.76 -1.31 -3.52
CA ALA A 257 7.75 -0.77 -2.60
C ALA A 257 6.83 -1.87 -2.05
N LEU A 258 6.36 -2.79 -2.92
CA LEU A 258 5.54 -3.93 -2.52
C LEU A 258 6.30 -4.88 -1.59
N LYS A 259 7.56 -5.22 -1.90
CA LYS A 259 8.38 -6.07 -1.01
C LYS A 259 8.64 -5.41 0.34
N ILE A 260 8.91 -4.12 0.38
CA ILE A 260 9.08 -3.36 1.62
C ILE A 260 7.76 -3.32 2.42
N GLN A 261 6.63 -3.13 1.73
CA GLN A 261 5.29 -3.18 2.35
C GLN A 261 5.02 -4.55 3.00
N ASP A 262 5.38 -5.66 2.34
CA ASP A 262 5.28 -7.00 2.90
C ASP A 262 6.18 -7.19 4.13
N MET A 263 7.38 -6.61 4.12
CA MET A 263 8.29 -6.61 5.28
C MET A 263 7.69 -5.86 6.49
N VAL A 264 6.90 -4.81 6.26
CA VAL A 264 6.13 -4.14 7.32
C VAL A 264 4.98 -5.02 7.80
N GLY A 265 4.22 -5.62 6.88
CA GLY A 265 3.10 -6.51 7.21
C GLY A 265 3.51 -7.74 8.03
N ASN A 266 4.75 -8.19 7.86
CA ASN A 266 5.35 -9.30 8.62
C ASN A 266 6.07 -8.85 9.90
N GLY A 267 6.15 -7.55 10.18
CA GLY A 267 6.79 -7.00 11.38
C GLY A 267 8.32 -6.93 11.33
N THR A 268 8.94 -7.20 10.19
CA THR A 268 10.40 -7.10 9.99
C THR A 268 10.88 -5.64 10.00
N LEU A 269 10.05 -4.72 9.52
CA LEU A 269 10.34 -3.28 9.46
C LEU A 269 9.18 -2.48 10.06
N HIS A 270 9.50 -1.38 10.74
CA HIS A 270 8.50 -0.37 11.08
C HIS A 270 8.26 0.60 9.91
N ALA A 271 7.10 1.25 9.85
CA ALA A 271 6.69 2.13 8.75
C ALA A 271 7.75 3.20 8.37
N LEU A 272 8.34 3.89 9.35
CA LEU A 272 9.38 4.90 9.09
C LEU A 272 10.67 4.29 8.53
N GLN A 273 11.04 3.09 8.99
CA GLN A 273 12.22 2.39 8.52
C GLN A 273 12.00 1.89 7.10
N ALA A 274 10.81 1.37 6.82
CA ALA A 274 10.38 0.98 5.48
C ALA A 274 10.39 2.15 4.50
N ALA A 275 9.87 3.31 4.91
CA ALA A 275 9.90 4.53 4.11
C ALA A 275 11.34 4.95 3.76
N GLU A 276 12.25 4.94 4.74
CA GLU A 276 13.65 5.29 4.51
C GLU A 276 14.37 4.27 3.62
N ALA A 277 14.18 2.96 3.85
CA ALA A 277 14.74 1.93 2.97
C ALA A 277 14.25 2.11 1.53
N LEU A 278 12.95 2.32 1.35
CA LEU A 278 12.36 2.50 0.04
C LEU A 278 12.93 3.73 -0.67
N ARG A 279 13.06 4.85 0.04
CA ARG A 279 13.70 6.07 -0.46
C ARG A 279 15.12 5.80 -0.94
N GLN A 280 15.92 5.08 -0.16
CA GLN A 280 17.30 4.75 -0.55
C GLN A 280 17.37 3.81 -1.75
N ILE A 281 16.48 2.82 -1.82
CA ILE A 281 16.41 1.90 -2.98
C ILE A 281 16.13 2.69 -4.25
N VAL A 282 15.16 3.61 -4.23
CA VAL A 282 14.76 4.36 -5.42
C VAL A 282 15.80 5.43 -5.80
N LEU A 283 16.38 6.14 -4.83
CA LEU A 283 17.35 7.21 -5.11
C LEU A 283 18.76 6.71 -5.41
N LYS A 284 19.24 5.70 -4.68
CA LYS A 284 20.62 5.17 -4.83
C LYS A 284 20.68 3.94 -5.74
N ASN A 285 19.53 3.41 -6.16
CA ASN A 285 19.42 2.19 -6.97
C ASN A 285 20.14 0.98 -6.36
N ILE A 286 20.03 0.83 -5.03
CA ILE A 286 20.63 -0.25 -4.26
C ILE A 286 19.63 -1.39 -4.02
N SER A 287 20.13 -2.57 -3.69
CA SER A 287 19.26 -3.71 -3.38
C SER A 287 18.51 -3.52 -2.06
N ILE A 288 17.35 -4.19 -1.92
CA ILE A 288 16.56 -4.19 -0.68
C ILE A 288 17.41 -4.67 0.51
N ALA A 289 18.20 -5.73 0.33
CA ALA A 289 19.05 -6.27 1.37
C ALA A 289 20.09 -5.23 1.84
N GLN A 290 20.69 -4.50 0.89
CA GLN A 290 21.63 -3.43 1.20
C GLN A 290 20.95 -2.26 1.90
N ALA A 291 19.80 -1.80 1.42
CA ALA A 291 19.07 -0.71 2.06
C ALA A 291 18.67 -1.05 3.50
N VAL A 292 18.19 -2.28 3.74
CA VAL A 292 17.85 -2.76 5.08
C VAL A 292 19.09 -2.92 5.97
N ALA A 293 20.22 -3.36 5.42
CA ALA A 293 21.49 -3.38 6.15
C ALA A 293 22.00 -1.98 6.48
N GLU A 294 21.91 -1.03 5.54
CA GLU A 294 22.23 0.38 5.73
C GLU A 294 21.34 1.03 6.80
N LEU A 295 20.06 0.65 6.90
CA LEU A 295 19.22 1.07 8.05
C LEU A 295 19.72 0.54 9.39
N GLY A 296 20.35 -0.64 9.42
CA GLY A 296 20.98 -1.19 10.63
C GLY A 296 22.28 -0.47 10.99
N LEU A 297 23.01 0.03 9.99
CA LEU A 297 24.28 0.75 10.14
C LEU A 297 24.08 2.25 10.39
N LEU A 298 23.00 2.84 9.84
CA LEU A 298 22.60 4.24 10.01
C LEU A 298 21.68 4.46 11.23
N LYS A 299 21.22 3.39 11.89
CA LYS A 299 20.65 3.46 13.25
C LYS A 299 21.75 3.53 14.30
N SER A 300 22.48 4.63 14.23
CA SER A 300 22.97 5.32 15.42
C SER A 300 22.49 6.77 15.37
N GLU A 301 21.18 6.97 15.21
CA GLU A 301 20.52 8.24 15.52
C GLU A 301 19.46 7.94 16.60
N PRO A 302 19.38 8.76 17.65
CA PRO A 302 18.88 8.35 18.95
C PRO A 302 17.35 8.37 18.94
N SER A 303 16.71 7.20 18.83
CA SER A 303 15.67 6.96 19.83
C SER A 303 16.38 7.13 21.17
N GLU A 304 15.80 7.78 22.18
CA GLU A 304 16.30 7.72 23.55
C GLU A 304 16.55 6.25 23.90
N THR A 305 17.78 5.80 23.62
CA THR A 305 18.24 4.46 23.88
C THR A 305 18.57 4.61 25.33
N ILE A 306 17.58 4.34 26.18
CA ILE A 306 17.74 4.45 27.62
C ILE A 306 19.06 3.75 27.94
N ARG A 307 20.10 4.54 28.23
CA ARG A 307 21.46 4.02 28.15
C ARG A 307 21.63 3.13 29.37
N LEU A 308 22.28 1.99 29.19
CA LEU A 308 22.51 1.08 30.31
C LEU A 308 23.20 1.80 31.49
N GLY A 309 24.11 2.73 31.19
CA GLY A 309 24.74 3.61 32.19
C GLY A 309 23.76 4.52 32.93
N GLU A 310 22.80 5.14 32.23
CA GLU A 310 21.77 6.02 32.84
C GLU A 310 20.83 5.23 33.76
N ILE A 311 20.47 4.00 33.39
CA ILE A 311 19.65 3.11 34.23
C ILE A 311 20.42 2.73 35.50
N LEU A 312 21.68 2.32 35.35
CA LEU A 312 22.53 1.93 36.48
C LEU A 312 22.82 3.12 37.41
N GLN A 313 22.97 4.32 36.85
CA GLN A 313 23.13 5.56 37.60
C GLN A 313 21.87 5.91 38.38
N ALA A 314 20.71 5.90 37.72
CA ALA A 314 19.42 6.18 38.35
C ALA A 314 19.10 5.17 39.46
N ALA A 315 19.57 3.92 39.31
CA ALA A 315 19.49 2.89 40.33
C ALA A 315 20.52 3.05 41.46
N GLY A 316 21.51 3.95 41.34
CA GLY A 316 22.58 4.14 42.34
C GLY A 316 23.65 3.04 42.34
N VAL A 317 23.70 2.22 41.28
CA VAL A 317 24.64 1.10 41.14
C VAL A 317 26.03 1.58 40.71
N VAL A 318 26.08 2.65 39.90
CA VAL A 318 27.33 3.27 39.41
C VAL A 318 27.25 4.79 39.52
N SER A 319 28.39 5.45 39.69
CA SER A 319 28.48 6.91 39.69
C SER A 319 28.81 7.48 38.30
N ASP A 320 28.61 8.79 38.12
CA ASP A 320 29.02 9.51 36.90
C ASP A 320 30.50 9.32 36.57
N THR A 321 31.36 9.28 37.60
CA THR A 321 32.80 9.08 37.40
C THR A 321 33.12 7.68 36.88
N ASP A 322 32.29 6.69 37.18
CA ASP A 322 32.48 5.30 36.77
C ASP A 322 32.02 5.08 35.34
N ILE A 323 30.92 5.74 34.97
CA ILE A 323 30.42 5.79 33.61
C ILE A 323 31.46 6.47 32.70
N GLN A 324 32.03 7.60 33.13
CA GLN A 324 33.02 8.32 32.35
C GLN A 324 34.28 7.49 32.08
N LYS A 325 34.80 6.78 33.09
CA LYS A 325 35.92 5.84 32.92
C LYS A 325 35.57 4.68 31.97
N ALA A 326 34.35 4.14 32.06
CA ALA A 326 33.91 3.08 31.17
C ALA A 326 33.77 3.55 29.72
N ILE A 327 33.33 4.79 29.50
CA ILE A 327 33.22 5.42 28.17
C ILE A 327 34.59 5.69 27.55
N GLU A 328 35.55 6.18 28.36
CA GLU A 328 36.94 6.38 27.93
C GLU A 328 37.59 5.08 27.46
N LEU A 329 37.29 3.97 28.13
CA LEU A 329 37.74 2.63 27.74
C LEU A 329 36.98 2.06 26.53
N SER A 330 35.72 2.47 26.30
CA SER A 330 34.84 1.85 25.30
C SER A 330 34.89 2.48 23.90
N THR A 331 35.86 3.37 23.62
CA THR A 331 36.15 3.98 22.30
C THR A 331 34.95 4.07 21.34
N LYS A 332 33.91 4.81 21.75
CA LYS A 332 32.71 5.19 20.96
C LYS A 332 31.57 4.16 20.81
N ASN A 333 31.61 2.99 21.45
CA ASN A 333 30.47 2.06 21.41
C ASN A 333 29.69 2.04 22.74
N SER A 334 28.50 2.66 22.75
CA SER A 334 27.60 2.68 23.90
C SER A 334 27.09 1.29 24.31
N ALA A 335 27.11 0.30 23.41
CA ALA A 335 26.75 -1.09 23.71
C ALA A 335 27.84 -1.84 24.50
N LEU A 336 29.07 -1.31 24.57
CA LEU A 336 30.18 -1.93 25.30
C LEU A 336 30.35 -1.40 26.73
N VAL A 337 29.63 -0.33 27.11
CA VAL A 337 29.74 0.30 28.44
C VAL A 337 29.43 -0.71 29.56
N GLY A 338 28.39 -1.55 29.40
CA GLY A 338 28.07 -2.59 30.38
C GLY A 338 29.18 -3.63 30.58
N LYS A 339 29.84 -4.05 29.49
CA LYS A 339 30.99 -4.96 29.57
C LYS A 339 32.21 -4.28 30.21
N MET A 340 32.40 -2.98 29.97
CA MET A 340 33.51 -2.24 30.56
C MET A 340 33.31 -1.99 32.05
N LEU A 341 32.07 -1.74 32.50
CA LEU A 341 31.73 -1.68 33.92
C LEU A 341 31.95 -3.03 34.62
N LEU A 342 31.71 -4.15 33.94
CA LEU A 342 32.00 -5.49 34.46
C LEU A 342 33.52 -5.73 34.56
N VAL A 343 34.27 -5.45 33.51
CA VAL A 343 35.73 -5.66 33.45
C VAL A 343 36.47 -4.75 34.45
N SER A 344 35.97 -3.54 34.71
CA SER A 344 36.50 -2.64 35.72
C SER A 344 36.08 -2.99 37.16
N GLY A 345 35.23 -4.01 37.34
CA GLY A 345 34.78 -4.50 38.64
C GLY A 345 33.71 -3.64 39.31
N MET A 346 33.09 -2.73 38.57
CA MET A 346 32.08 -1.79 39.10
C MET A 346 30.69 -2.42 39.19
N ILE A 347 30.43 -3.43 38.36
CA ILE A 347 29.25 -4.29 38.43
C ILE A 347 29.68 -5.75 38.32
N ASP A 348 28.86 -6.67 38.83
CA ASP A 348 29.04 -8.10 38.63
C ASP A 348 28.21 -8.61 37.43
N GLU A 349 28.45 -9.86 37.03
CA GLU A 349 27.80 -10.48 35.87
C GLU A 349 26.27 -10.56 36.06
N VAL A 350 25.82 -10.82 37.30
CA VAL A 350 24.40 -10.89 37.66
C VAL A 350 23.71 -9.54 37.51
N MET A 351 24.36 -8.45 37.95
CA MET A 351 23.85 -7.09 37.79
C MET A 351 23.83 -6.66 36.33
N LEU A 352 24.85 -7.04 35.54
CA LEU A 352 24.86 -6.76 34.10
C LEU A 352 23.68 -7.42 33.39
N HIS A 353 23.41 -8.70 33.66
CA HIS A 353 22.27 -9.40 33.08
C HIS A 353 20.93 -8.78 33.51
N SER A 354 20.81 -8.39 34.78
CA SER A 354 19.62 -7.75 35.31
C SER A 354 19.37 -6.38 34.68
N ALA A 355 20.43 -5.59 34.48
CA ALA A 355 20.36 -4.28 33.84
C ALA A 355 20.00 -4.37 32.35
N LEU A 356 20.53 -5.37 31.62
CA LEU A 356 20.16 -5.61 30.22
C LEU A 356 18.70 -6.05 30.08
N ARG A 357 18.24 -6.92 30.98
CA ARG A 357 16.83 -7.36 31.03
C ARG A 357 15.90 -6.18 31.33
N CYS A 358 16.29 -5.32 32.26
CA CYS A 358 15.58 -4.09 32.61
C CYS A 358 15.52 -3.11 31.43
N GLN A 359 16.64 -2.89 30.73
CA GLN A 359 16.73 -2.02 29.56
C GLN A 359 15.79 -2.49 28.44
N PHE A 360 15.73 -3.81 28.19
CA PHE A 360 14.79 -4.38 27.23
C PHE A 360 13.33 -4.07 27.60
N LEU A 361 12.93 -4.31 28.85
CA LEU A 361 11.55 -4.08 29.30
C LEU A 361 11.14 -2.61 29.32
N LEU A 362 12.07 -1.69 29.58
CA LEU A 362 11.86 -0.24 29.44
C LEU A 362 11.67 0.16 27.97
N ARG A 363 12.49 -0.39 27.06
CA ARG A 363 12.42 -0.11 25.61
C ARG A 363 11.10 -0.59 25.00
N GLU A 364 10.63 -1.76 25.44
CA GLU A 364 9.35 -2.33 25.00
C GLU A 364 8.13 -1.69 25.73
N GLY A 365 8.35 -0.74 26.64
CA GLY A 365 7.28 -0.01 27.34
C GLY A 365 6.56 -0.81 28.43
N PHE A 366 7.07 -1.97 28.83
CA PHE A 366 6.48 -2.80 29.89
C PHE A 366 6.76 -2.27 31.30
N LEU A 367 7.81 -1.45 31.46
CA LEU A 367 8.19 -0.83 32.71
C LEU A 367 8.42 0.68 32.50
N LYS A 368 8.15 1.48 33.53
CA LYS A 368 8.58 2.89 33.61
C LYS A 368 9.94 2.99 34.30
N MET A 369 10.68 4.09 34.07
CA MET A 369 12.00 4.32 34.67
C MET A 369 12.00 4.17 36.21
N GLU A 370 10.97 4.70 36.88
CA GLU A 370 10.83 4.58 38.34
C GLU A 370 10.71 3.12 38.79
N GLN A 371 9.98 2.29 38.04
CA GLN A 371 9.83 0.86 38.34
C GLN A 371 11.14 0.11 38.08
N ALA A 372 11.85 0.46 37.00
CA ALA A 372 13.17 -0.08 36.70
C ALA A 372 14.18 0.16 37.83
N VAL A 373 14.23 1.39 38.37
CA VAL A 373 15.09 1.75 39.50
C VAL A 373 14.77 0.92 40.74
N VAL A 374 13.49 0.75 41.07
CA VAL A 374 13.07 -0.06 42.22
C VAL A 374 13.42 -1.54 42.02
N ALA A 375 13.17 -2.09 40.83
CA ALA A 375 13.46 -3.50 40.53
C ALA A 375 14.96 -3.79 40.56
N LEU A 376 15.82 -2.91 40.03
CA LEU A 376 17.27 -3.09 40.07
C LEU A 376 17.85 -2.98 41.48
N ASN A 377 17.36 -2.02 42.28
CA ASN A 377 17.72 -1.93 43.70
C ASN A 377 17.32 -3.20 44.47
N HIS A 378 16.15 -3.76 44.16
CA HIS A 378 15.70 -5.01 44.74
C HIS A 378 16.61 -6.19 44.34
N CYS A 379 17.03 -6.27 43.08
CA CYS A 379 18.00 -7.27 42.61
C CYS A 379 19.33 -7.16 43.38
N GLN A 380 19.83 -5.94 43.57
CA GLN A 380 21.08 -5.69 44.29
C GLN A 380 21.00 -6.13 45.76
N LYS A 381 19.91 -5.74 46.44
CA LYS A 381 19.73 -6.00 47.87
C LYS A 381 19.50 -7.47 48.20
N HIS A 382 18.75 -8.16 47.35
CA HIS A 382 18.34 -9.55 47.59
C HIS A 382 19.16 -10.59 46.80
N ARG A 383 20.06 -10.15 45.91
CA ARG A 383 20.86 -11.02 45.02
C ARG A 383 20.00 -12.03 44.24
N VAL A 384 18.85 -11.57 43.77
CA VAL A 384 17.91 -12.33 42.96
C VAL A 384 17.98 -11.87 41.51
N SER A 385 17.52 -12.72 40.59
CA SER A 385 17.40 -12.34 39.18
C SER A 385 16.33 -11.25 38.97
N PHE A 386 16.43 -10.52 37.85
CA PHE A 386 15.47 -9.46 37.55
C PHE A 386 14.02 -9.95 37.45
N ASP A 387 13.78 -11.11 36.83
CA ASP A 387 12.42 -11.66 36.71
C ASP A 387 11.87 -12.14 38.07
N GLU A 388 12.73 -12.63 38.98
CA GLU A 388 12.35 -12.94 40.37
C GLU A 388 12.03 -11.68 41.17
N ALA A 389 12.80 -10.61 41.00
CA ALA A 389 12.51 -9.31 41.62
C ALA A 389 11.16 -8.76 41.16
N LEU A 390 10.85 -8.81 39.86
CA LEU A 390 9.54 -8.42 39.34
C LEU A 390 8.41 -9.27 39.92
N THR A 391 8.64 -10.58 40.11
CA THR A 391 7.65 -11.48 40.72
C THR A 391 7.40 -11.15 42.18
N GLN A 392 8.45 -10.87 42.95
CA GLN A 392 8.37 -10.52 44.37
C GLN A 392 7.76 -9.13 44.59
N LEU A 393 7.97 -8.20 43.66
CA LEU A 393 7.34 -6.87 43.64
C LEU A 393 5.89 -6.89 43.13
N GLY A 394 5.38 -8.06 42.72
CA GLY A 394 4.03 -8.20 42.18
C GLY A 394 3.84 -7.61 40.78
N TRP A 395 4.93 -7.34 40.06
CA TRP A 395 4.95 -6.77 38.70
C TRP A 395 5.07 -7.88 37.65
N THR A 396 4.30 -8.95 37.82
CA THR A 396 4.34 -10.12 36.94
C THR A 396 3.84 -9.79 35.54
N LEU A 397 4.77 -9.57 34.61
CA LEU A 397 4.52 -9.62 33.18
C LEU A 397 4.59 -11.08 32.73
N ARG A 398 3.45 -11.67 32.34
CA ARG A 398 3.44 -13.00 31.71
C ARG A 398 4.16 -12.92 30.36
N THR A 399 5.45 -13.18 30.33
CA THR A 399 6.28 -13.17 29.11
C THR A 399 6.23 -14.48 28.32
N ARG A 400 5.29 -15.39 28.62
CA ARG A 400 4.97 -16.53 27.74
C ARG A 400 3.47 -16.56 27.43
N SER A 401 3.11 -16.16 26.22
CA SER A 401 1.91 -16.70 25.57
C SER A 401 2.09 -18.21 25.43
N LYS A 402 1.08 -18.99 25.83
CA LYS A 402 0.90 -20.34 25.29
C LYS A 402 0.47 -20.25 23.84
#